data_AF-A0A7Y0TIZ2-F1
#
_entry.id   AF-A0A7Y0TIZ2-F1
#
_cell.length_a   1.000
_cell.length_b   1.000
_cell.length_c   1.000
_cell.angle_alpha   90.00
_cell.angle_beta   90.00
_cell.angle_gamma   90.00
#
_symmetry.space_group_name_H-M   'P 1'
#
loop_
_entity.id
_entity.type
_entity.pdbx_description
1 polymer ?
#
loop_
_entity_poly.entity_id
_entity_poly.type
_entity_poly.pdbx_seq_one_letter_code
_entity_poly.pdbx_strand_id
1 'polypeptide(L)'
;MLQLKTTGYKALDNLREMGVLPVEWVNMDELKTNADDAVARFLEERFTVSQELGGGFLAAELVDRAIRTSESEVMDQDGVAESERLALVRALDRQNMMLGLYGRYVDILLPSIKEAARHEQREVRVLELASGSGGLALALGEEVRRQELRVRITGSDIVPAFVEEGNLHAMNKGLPVSFELLNAFNLQEIEMREFDLVVMSQSLHHFSPGQLAVIIAQSVKYSTRGFVGIDGYRSVLLACGVPLIAGLQGFGSFALDGLTSARKFYSELELDIIAEVAAGKNSHEVACSWPLSVITVLRG
;
A
#
# COMPACT_ATOMS: atom_id res chain seq x y z
N MET A 1 -15.46 14.78 2.72
CA MET A 1 -14.64 13.95 3.64
C MET A 1 -15.23 13.91 5.03
N LEU A 2 -15.60 15.05 5.64
CA LEU A 2 -16.13 15.05 7.01
C LEU A 2 -17.37 14.17 7.18
N GLN A 3 -18.29 14.17 6.20
CA GLN A 3 -19.48 13.32 6.20
C GLN A 3 -19.11 11.82 6.26
N LEU A 4 -18.24 11.37 5.34
CA LEU A 4 -17.78 9.97 5.27
C LEU A 4 -16.99 9.55 6.52
N LYS A 5 -16.19 10.46 7.09
CA LYS A 5 -15.49 10.20 8.36
C LYS A 5 -16.48 10.07 9.52
N THR A 6 -17.48 10.96 9.59
CA THR A 6 -18.49 10.94 10.65
C THR A 6 -19.34 9.67 10.60
N THR A 7 -19.85 9.31 9.41
CA THR A 7 -20.59 8.05 9.23
C THR A 7 -19.70 6.84 9.51
N GLY A 8 -18.45 6.89 9.05
CA GLY A 8 -17.48 5.82 9.26
C GLY A 8 -17.15 5.56 10.73
N TYR A 9 -16.85 6.59 11.53
CA TYR A 9 -16.59 6.40 12.96
C TYR A 9 -17.82 5.85 13.70
N LYS A 10 -19.02 6.38 13.42
CA LYS A 10 -20.25 5.84 14.01
C LYS A 10 -20.51 4.38 13.58
N ALA A 11 -20.23 4.03 12.33
CA ALA A 11 -20.33 2.65 11.86
C ALA A 11 -19.33 1.71 12.56
N LEU A 12 -18.10 2.16 12.78
CA LEU A 12 -17.10 1.41 13.55
C LEU A 12 -17.54 1.18 14.99
N ASP A 13 -18.11 2.20 15.64
CA ASP A 13 -18.62 2.08 17.01
C ASP A 13 -19.77 1.05 17.06
N ASN A 14 -20.72 1.11 16.13
CA ASN A 14 -21.80 0.12 16.01
C ASN A 14 -21.25 -1.31 15.82
N LEU A 15 -20.25 -1.50 14.94
CA LEU A 15 -19.62 -2.81 14.72
C LEU A 15 -18.90 -3.34 15.98
N ARG A 16 -18.28 -2.46 16.76
CA ARG A 16 -17.64 -2.82 18.04
C ARG A 16 -18.67 -3.21 19.09
N GLU A 17 -19.78 -2.49 19.18
CA GLU A 17 -20.90 -2.83 20.08
C GLU A 17 -21.54 -4.18 19.73
N MET A 18 -21.60 -4.52 18.44
CA MET A 18 -22.08 -5.81 17.96
C MET A 18 -21.06 -6.96 18.13
N GLY A 19 -19.84 -6.69 18.60
CA GLY A 19 -18.79 -7.68 18.76
C GLY A 19 -18.20 -8.18 17.43
N VAL A 20 -18.32 -7.39 16.34
CA VAL A 20 -17.75 -7.73 15.02
C VAL A 20 -16.25 -7.39 14.96
N LEU A 21 -15.78 -6.45 15.78
CA LEU A 21 -14.36 -6.05 15.88
C LEU A 21 -13.89 -5.97 17.35
N PRO A 22 -12.66 -6.42 17.69
CA PRO A 22 -11.64 -6.97 16.79
C PRO A 22 -11.93 -8.44 16.44
N VAL A 23 -11.42 -8.91 15.30
CA VAL A 23 -11.58 -10.31 14.89
C VAL A 23 -10.36 -11.12 15.32
N GLU A 24 -10.58 -12.21 16.05
CA GLU A 24 -9.54 -13.20 16.32
C GLU A 24 -9.40 -14.16 15.14
N TRP A 25 -8.20 -14.66 14.90
CA TRP A 25 -7.92 -15.63 13.84
C TRP A 25 -6.77 -16.55 14.25
N VAL A 26 -6.79 -17.78 13.77
CA VAL A 26 -5.81 -18.82 14.13
C VAL A 26 -4.82 -19.09 12.98
N ASN A 27 -5.22 -18.83 11.74
CA ASN A 27 -4.41 -19.06 10.55
C ASN A 27 -4.62 -17.96 9.48
N MET A 28 -3.79 -17.98 8.43
CA MET A 28 -3.79 -16.94 7.40
C MET A 28 -5.03 -16.96 6.51
N ASP A 29 -5.67 -18.12 6.30
CA ASP A 29 -6.90 -18.20 5.51
C ASP A 29 -8.07 -17.56 6.26
N GLU A 30 -8.17 -17.84 7.57
CA GLU A 30 -9.15 -17.21 8.45
C GLU A 30 -8.91 -15.69 8.55
N LEU A 31 -7.65 -15.25 8.70
CA LEU A 31 -7.31 -13.82 8.66
C LEU A 31 -7.80 -13.16 7.37
N LYS A 32 -7.53 -13.79 6.21
CA LYS A 32 -7.94 -13.27 4.92
C LYS A 32 -9.47 -13.09 4.85
N THR A 33 -10.22 -14.14 5.15
CA THR A 33 -11.70 -14.10 5.13
C THR A 33 -12.26 -13.07 6.13
N ASN A 34 -11.71 -13.03 7.34
CA ASN A 34 -12.17 -12.13 8.40
C ASN A 34 -11.97 -10.65 8.04
N ALA A 35 -10.84 -10.30 7.41
CA ALA A 35 -10.59 -8.93 6.97
C ALA A 35 -11.46 -8.53 5.77
N ASP A 36 -11.70 -9.42 4.80
CA ASP A 36 -12.66 -9.19 3.71
C ASP A 36 -14.07 -8.93 4.28
N ASP A 37 -14.53 -9.78 5.22
CA ASP A 37 -15.85 -9.67 5.86
C ASP A 37 -15.97 -8.40 6.72
N ALA A 38 -14.94 -8.05 7.50
CA ALA A 38 -14.94 -6.88 8.36
C ALA A 38 -15.10 -5.58 7.55
N VAL A 39 -14.35 -5.44 6.46
CA VAL A 39 -14.47 -4.27 5.57
C VAL A 39 -15.82 -4.26 4.86
N ALA A 40 -16.33 -5.39 4.40
CA ALA A 40 -17.64 -5.46 3.76
C ALA A 40 -18.77 -5.03 4.72
N ARG A 41 -18.77 -5.53 5.97
CA ARG A 41 -19.74 -5.15 7.00
C ARG A 41 -19.62 -3.67 7.37
N PHE A 42 -18.41 -3.14 7.45
CA PHE A 42 -18.18 -1.72 7.70
C PHE A 42 -18.82 -0.83 6.63
N LEU A 43 -18.67 -1.17 5.35
CA LEU A 43 -19.24 -0.38 4.25
C LEU A 43 -20.77 -0.41 4.25
N GLU A 44 -21.38 -1.56 4.56
CA GLU A 44 -22.83 -1.67 4.69
C GLU A 44 -23.35 -0.92 5.92
N GLU A 45 -22.67 -1.01 7.06
CA GLU A 45 -23.04 -0.26 8.26
C GLU A 45 -22.89 1.24 8.05
N ARG A 46 -21.80 1.68 7.39
CA ARG A 46 -21.60 3.10 7.04
C ARG A 46 -22.70 3.62 6.13
N PHE A 47 -23.20 2.79 5.22
CA PHE A 47 -24.35 3.13 4.38
C PHE A 47 -25.62 3.29 5.21
N THR A 48 -25.95 2.35 6.10
CA THR A 48 -27.09 2.47 7.03
C THR A 48 -27.00 3.74 7.87
N VAL A 49 -25.86 3.99 8.49
CA VAL A 49 -25.61 5.20 9.29
C VAL A 49 -25.74 6.48 8.44
N SER A 50 -25.32 6.46 7.17
CA SER A 50 -25.48 7.61 6.28
C SER A 50 -26.95 7.95 6.00
N GLN A 51 -27.84 6.95 5.95
CA GLN A 51 -29.28 7.15 5.81
C GLN A 51 -29.88 7.76 7.07
N GLU A 52 -29.46 7.29 8.25
CA GLU A 52 -29.92 7.81 9.55
C GLU A 52 -29.52 9.28 9.78
N LEU A 53 -28.29 9.66 9.39
CA LEU A 53 -27.77 11.01 9.60
C LEU A 53 -28.31 12.04 8.59
N GLY A 54 -28.99 11.57 7.53
CA GLY A 54 -29.76 12.41 6.60
C GLY A 54 -29.13 12.61 5.22
N GLY A 55 -29.86 13.30 4.34
CA GLY A 55 -29.60 13.32 2.89
C GLY A 55 -28.20 13.79 2.47
N GLY A 56 -27.57 14.70 3.22
CA GLY A 56 -26.20 15.15 2.91
C GLY A 56 -25.13 14.08 3.15
N PHE A 57 -25.32 13.23 4.16
CA PHE A 57 -24.44 12.10 4.45
C PHE A 57 -24.67 10.98 3.42
N LEU A 58 -25.93 10.67 3.13
CA LEU A 58 -26.29 9.69 2.10
C LEU A 58 -25.75 10.08 0.72
N ALA A 59 -25.84 11.34 0.31
CA ALA A 59 -25.30 11.80 -0.96
C ALA A 59 -23.78 11.59 -1.05
N ALA A 60 -23.04 11.89 0.03
CA ALA A 60 -21.60 11.65 0.09
C ALA A 60 -21.26 10.16 -0.02
N GLU A 61 -22.04 9.30 0.65
CA GLU A 61 -21.89 7.84 0.60
C GLU A 61 -22.15 7.29 -0.81
N LEU A 62 -23.21 7.76 -1.48
CA LEU A 62 -23.53 7.32 -2.84
C LEU A 62 -22.43 7.70 -3.84
N VAL A 63 -21.82 8.89 -3.69
CA VAL A 63 -20.67 9.29 -4.51
C VAL A 63 -19.47 8.38 -4.25
N ASP A 64 -19.15 8.09 -2.98
CA ASP A 64 -18.05 7.18 -2.64
C ASP A 64 -18.28 5.79 -3.24
N ARG A 65 -19.47 5.21 -3.04
CA ARG A 65 -19.85 3.90 -3.61
C ARG A 65 -19.77 3.88 -5.14
N ALA A 66 -20.15 4.96 -5.81
CA ALA A 66 -20.07 5.06 -7.27
C ALA A 66 -18.62 5.14 -7.80
N ILE A 67 -17.71 5.72 -7.01
CA ILE A 67 -16.29 5.77 -7.36
C ILE A 67 -15.67 4.39 -7.24
N ARG A 68 -16.00 3.62 -6.20
CA ARG A 68 -15.38 2.30 -5.95
C ARG A 68 -15.51 1.36 -7.14
N THR A 69 -14.51 0.50 -7.31
CA THR A 69 -14.53 -0.61 -8.25
C THR A 69 -13.78 -1.80 -7.70
N SER A 70 -14.17 -2.99 -8.13
CA SER A 70 -13.42 -4.24 -7.96
C SER A 70 -12.84 -4.74 -9.29
N GLU A 71 -12.85 -3.89 -10.32
CA GLU A 71 -12.26 -4.19 -11.64
C GLU A 71 -10.73 -4.34 -11.52
N SER A 72 -10.16 -5.25 -12.30
CA SER A 72 -8.71 -5.39 -12.43
C SER A 72 -8.16 -4.36 -13.41
N GLU A 73 -6.99 -3.80 -13.09
CA GLU A 73 -6.26 -2.93 -14.01
C GLU A 73 -5.79 -3.74 -15.22
N VAL A 74 -5.61 -3.08 -16.36
CA VAL A 74 -5.15 -3.73 -17.60
C VAL A 74 -3.82 -4.42 -17.36
N MET A 75 -2.87 -3.76 -16.70
CA MET A 75 -1.56 -4.36 -16.40
C MET A 75 -1.63 -5.67 -15.58
N ASP A 76 -2.67 -5.86 -14.78
CA ASP A 76 -2.86 -7.03 -13.91
C ASP A 76 -3.58 -8.20 -14.62
N GLN A 77 -4.15 -7.98 -15.82
CA GLN A 77 -4.93 -9.00 -16.50
C GLN A 77 -4.06 -10.11 -17.09
N ASP A 78 -4.56 -11.35 -16.99
CA ASP A 78 -3.96 -12.51 -17.65
C ASP A 78 -4.01 -12.33 -19.18
N GLY A 79 -2.88 -12.53 -19.85
CA GLY A 79 -2.76 -12.45 -21.31
C GLY A 79 -2.27 -11.10 -21.86
N VAL A 80 -2.04 -10.09 -21.03
CA VAL A 80 -1.31 -8.88 -21.45
C VAL A 80 0.15 -9.24 -21.74
N ALA A 81 0.66 -8.79 -22.89
CA ALA A 81 2.03 -9.07 -23.29
C ALA A 81 3.00 -8.45 -22.27
N GLU A 82 4.08 -9.17 -21.96
CA GLU A 82 5.12 -8.69 -21.03
C GLU A 82 5.67 -7.31 -21.42
N SER A 83 5.83 -7.06 -22.72
CA SER A 83 6.26 -5.76 -23.26
C SER A 83 5.28 -4.62 -22.96
N GLU A 84 3.98 -4.89 -22.91
CA GLU A 84 2.96 -3.90 -22.56
C GLU A 84 2.97 -3.62 -21.05
N ARG A 85 3.10 -4.66 -20.20
CA ARG A 85 3.29 -4.48 -18.75
C ARG A 85 4.52 -3.64 -18.42
N LEU A 86 5.65 -3.93 -19.09
CA LEU A 86 6.89 -3.15 -18.98
C LEU A 86 6.67 -1.68 -19.39
N ALA A 87 5.92 -1.43 -20.47
CA ALA A 87 5.61 -0.08 -20.91
C ALA A 87 4.75 0.71 -19.90
N LEU A 88 3.76 0.05 -19.29
CA LEU A 88 2.88 0.64 -18.27
C LEU A 88 3.66 0.97 -16.99
N VAL A 89 4.49 0.04 -16.48
CA VAL A 89 5.33 0.28 -15.30
C VAL A 89 6.35 1.40 -15.54
N ARG A 90 6.97 1.46 -16.72
CA ARG A 90 7.86 2.58 -17.07
C ARG A 90 7.11 3.91 -17.20
N ALA A 91 5.84 3.90 -17.63
CA ALA A 91 5.01 5.09 -17.65
C ALA A 91 4.67 5.58 -16.23
N LEU A 92 4.36 4.65 -15.33
CA LEU A 92 4.19 4.94 -13.91
C LEU A 92 5.45 5.53 -13.28
N ASP A 93 6.61 4.95 -13.56
CA ASP A 93 7.90 5.45 -13.07
C ASP A 93 8.16 6.90 -13.51
N ARG A 94 7.94 7.21 -14.79
CA ARG A 94 8.05 8.58 -15.32
C ARG A 94 7.06 9.53 -14.65
N GLN A 95 5.82 9.10 -14.43
CA GLN A 95 4.82 9.90 -13.73
C GLN A 95 5.26 10.18 -12.29
N ASN A 96 5.75 9.17 -11.57
CA ASN A 96 6.25 9.32 -10.20
C ASN A 96 7.42 10.31 -10.13
N MET A 97 8.38 10.22 -11.06
CA MET A 97 9.48 11.17 -11.16
C MET A 97 8.99 12.59 -11.45
N MET A 98 8.10 12.76 -12.44
CA MET A 98 7.55 14.06 -12.82
C MET A 98 6.81 14.74 -11.66
N LEU A 99 6.07 13.97 -10.87
CA LEU A 99 5.31 14.45 -9.71
C LEU A 99 6.18 14.58 -8.44
N GLY A 100 7.45 14.18 -8.47
CA GLY A 100 8.35 14.19 -7.32
C GLY A 100 7.92 13.25 -6.20
N LEU A 101 7.18 12.18 -6.51
CA LEU A 101 6.60 11.29 -5.51
C LEU A 101 7.67 10.48 -4.75
N TYR A 102 8.76 10.08 -5.41
CA TYR A 102 9.83 9.34 -4.75
C TYR A 102 10.46 10.11 -3.58
N GLY A 103 10.67 11.43 -3.72
CA GLY A 103 11.14 12.26 -2.61
C GLY A 103 10.17 12.24 -1.43
N ARG A 104 8.86 12.27 -1.70
CA ARG A 104 7.83 12.18 -0.65
C ARG A 104 7.79 10.82 0.02
N TYR A 105 7.91 9.74 -0.75
CA TYR A 105 7.96 8.38 -0.19
C TYR A 105 9.19 8.21 0.71
N VAL A 106 10.34 8.72 0.26
CA VAL A 106 11.57 8.74 1.05
C VAL A 106 11.37 9.52 2.35
N ASP A 107 10.78 10.72 2.30
CA ASP A 107 10.51 11.53 3.50
C ASP A 107 9.57 10.82 4.50
N ILE A 108 8.59 10.05 4.00
CA ILE A 108 7.68 9.25 4.83
C ILE A 108 8.40 8.07 5.50
N LEU A 109 9.29 7.38 4.78
CA LEU A 109 9.94 6.15 5.25
C LEU A 109 11.19 6.40 6.10
N LEU A 110 11.89 7.50 5.85
CA LEU A 110 13.17 7.79 6.48
C LEU A 110 13.10 7.86 8.03
N PRO A 111 12.05 8.42 8.67
CA PRO A 111 11.90 8.37 10.12
C PRO A 111 11.89 6.94 10.67
N SER A 112 11.10 6.04 10.06
CA SER A 112 11.01 4.63 10.46
C SER A 112 12.33 3.89 10.25
N ILE A 113 13.04 4.17 9.16
CA ILE A 113 14.37 3.61 8.89
C ILE A 113 15.41 4.08 9.92
N LYS A 114 15.42 5.37 10.26
CA LYS A 114 16.31 5.92 11.30
C LYS A 114 16.00 5.35 12.68
N GLU A 115 14.73 5.15 12.97
CA GLU A 115 14.26 4.55 14.21
C GLU A 115 14.61 3.06 14.30
N ALA A 116 14.60 2.33 13.18
CA ALA A 116 15.17 0.99 13.09
C ALA A 116 16.69 1.00 13.33
N ALA A 117 17.42 1.95 12.72
CA ALA A 117 18.88 2.05 12.88
C ALA A 117 19.29 2.31 14.33
N ARG A 118 18.54 3.16 15.05
CA ARG A 118 18.76 3.43 16.49
C ARG A 118 18.54 2.19 17.34
N HIS A 119 17.55 1.36 17.02
CA HIS A 119 17.24 0.17 17.82
C HIS A 119 18.20 -0.98 17.53
N GLU A 120 18.47 -1.27 16.26
CA GLU A 120 19.22 -2.46 15.87
C GLU A 120 20.72 -2.33 16.12
N GLN A 121 21.28 -1.09 16.15
CA GLN A 121 22.71 -0.85 16.35
C GLN A 121 23.61 -1.59 15.32
N ARG A 122 23.05 -1.93 14.16
CA ARG A 122 23.70 -2.59 13.02
C ARG A 122 23.14 -2.02 11.71
N GLU A 123 23.61 -2.55 10.58
CA GLU A 123 23.00 -2.26 9.27
C GLU A 123 21.52 -2.64 9.29
N VAL A 124 20.67 -1.68 8.92
CA VAL A 124 19.22 -1.87 8.78
C VAL A 124 18.93 -2.49 7.42
N ARG A 125 18.07 -3.50 7.39
CA ARG A 125 17.65 -4.20 6.18
C ARG A 125 16.20 -3.84 5.88
N VAL A 126 15.97 -3.23 4.72
CA VAL A 126 14.62 -2.82 4.27
C VAL A 126 14.22 -3.68 3.07
N LEU A 127 13.03 -4.26 3.11
CA LEU A 127 12.43 -4.98 1.98
C LEU A 127 11.30 -4.15 1.39
N GLU A 128 11.36 -3.82 0.09
CA GLU A 128 10.22 -3.29 -0.67
C GLU A 128 9.54 -4.42 -1.43
N LEU A 129 8.27 -4.70 -1.10
CA LEU A 129 7.42 -5.64 -1.82
C LEU A 129 6.73 -4.97 -3.00
N ALA A 130 6.60 -5.70 -4.12
CA ALA A 130 5.98 -5.23 -5.36
C ALA A 130 6.63 -3.93 -5.88
N SER A 131 7.96 -3.92 -5.92
CA SER A 131 8.77 -2.74 -6.23
C SER A 131 8.64 -2.22 -7.67
N GLY A 132 8.05 -3.00 -8.60
CA GLY A 132 7.85 -2.58 -9.99
C GLY A 132 9.18 -2.17 -10.65
N SER A 133 9.27 -0.93 -11.16
CA SER A 133 10.53 -0.41 -11.74
C SER A 133 11.67 -0.25 -10.72
N GLY A 134 11.39 -0.39 -9.42
CA GLY A 134 12.34 -0.17 -8.34
C GLY A 134 12.62 1.29 -8.01
N GLY A 135 11.81 2.23 -8.53
CA GLY A 135 12.07 3.65 -8.39
C GLY A 135 12.14 4.14 -6.94
N LEU A 136 11.31 3.59 -6.05
CA LEU A 136 11.38 3.90 -4.61
C LEU A 136 12.65 3.31 -3.98
N ALA A 137 12.93 2.02 -4.13
CA ALA A 137 14.16 1.40 -3.64
C ALA A 137 15.43 2.15 -4.09
N LEU A 138 15.49 2.57 -5.36
CA LEU A 138 16.60 3.36 -5.90
C LEU A 138 16.68 4.76 -5.25
N ALA A 139 15.55 5.45 -5.11
CA ALA A 139 15.51 6.77 -4.46
C ALA A 139 15.90 6.72 -2.97
N LEU A 140 15.43 5.70 -2.25
CA LEU A 140 15.88 5.42 -0.88
C LEU A 140 17.38 5.12 -0.86
N GLY A 141 17.89 4.32 -1.80
CA GLY A 141 19.32 4.00 -1.93
C GLY A 141 20.19 5.24 -2.11
N GLU A 142 19.73 6.19 -2.94
CA GLU A 142 20.39 7.47 -3.12
C GLU A 142 20.39 8.29 -1.83
N GLU A 143 19.25 8.35 -1.14
CA GLU A 143 19.11 9.12 0.09
C GLU A 143 19.92 8.56 1.25
N VAL A 144 19.89 7.25 1.48
CA VAL A 144 20.66 6.62 2.56
C VAL A 144 22.15 6.77 2.32
N ARG A 145 22.61 6.69 1.06
CA ARG A 145 24.01 6.98 0.70
C ARG A 145 24.34 8.44 0.95
N ARG A 146 23.47 9.36 0.55
CA ARG A 146 23.65 10.82 0.75
C ARG A 146 23.74 11.19 2.23
N GLN A 147 23.00 10.50 3.09
CA GLN A 147 23.01 10.69 4.55
C GLN A 147 24.01 9.78 5.29
N GLU A 148 24.81 8.99 4.58
CA GLU A 148 25.77 8.03 5.14
C GLU A 148 25.13 7.05 6.16
N LEU A 149 23.87 6.66 5.92
CA LEU A 149 23.15 5.72 6.78
C LEU A 149 23.54 4.29 6.42
N ARG A 150 23.77 3.45 7.43
CA ARG A 150 24.03 2.01 7.27
C ARG A 150 22.73 1.26 7.02
N VAL A 151 22.25 1.33 5.78
CA VAL A 151 20.98 0.73 5.35
C VAL A 151 21.21 -0.04 4.05
N ARG A 152 20.72 -1.27 3.98
CA ARG A 152 20.60 -2.06 2.75
C ARG A 152 19.14 -2.17 2.37
N ILE A 153 18.86 -1.98 1.08
CA ILE A 153 17.50 -2.03 0.54
C ILE A 153 17.42 -3.18 -0.45
N THR A 154 16.42 -4.03 -0.27
CA THR A 154 16.06 -5.09 -1.21
C THR A 154 14.70 -4.75 -1.82
N GLY A 155 14.63 -4.53 -3.12
CA GLY A 155 13.36 -4.47 -3.84
C GLY A 155 12.95 -5.86 -4.33
N SER A 156 11.66 -6.15 -4.35
CA SER A 156 11.17 -7.46 -4.75
C SER A 156 10.03 -7.33 -5.75
N ASP A 157 9.95 -8.27 -6.69
CA ASP A 157 8.83 -8.36 -7.65
C ASP A 157 8.64 -9.80 -8.11
N ILE A 158 7.52 -10.08 -8.78
CA ILE A 158 7.23 -11.37 -9.42
C ILE A 158 7.62 -11.40 -10.90
N VAL A 159 7.94 -10.24 -11.49
CA VAL A 159 8.34 -10.13 -12.90
C VAL A 159 9.88 -10.09 -13.00
N PRO A 160 10.53 -11.12 -13.57
CA PRO A 160 12.00 -11.17 -13.64
C PRO A 160 12.65 -9.98 -14.34
N ALA A 161 12.01 -9.44 -15.39
CA ALA A 161 12.53 -8.29 -16.13
C ALA A 161 12.71 -7.04 -15.22
N PHE A 162 11.81 -6.82 -14.25
CA PHE A 162 11.93 -5.72 -13.30
C PHE A 162 13.10 -5.91 -12.32
N VAL A 163 13.30 -7.14 -11.86
CA VAL A 163 14.42 -7.51 -10.99
C VAL A 163 15.76 -7.32 -11.71
N GLU A 164 15.86 -7.72 -12.97
CA GLU A 164 17.06 -7.54 -13.79
C GLU A 164 17.36 -6.05 -14.04
N GLU A 165 16.35 -5.28 -14.47
CA GLU A 165 16.51 -3.83 -14.71
C GLU A 165 16.88 -3.06 -13.44
N GLY A 166 16.22 -3.37 -12.31
CA GLY A 166 16.51 -2.75 -11.01
C GLY A 166 17.94 -3.01 -10.55
N ASN A 167 18.43 -4.25 -10.65
CA ASN A 167 19.80 -4.60 -10.29
C ASN A 167 20.84 -3.89 -11.18
N LEU A 168 20.59 -3.80 -12.49
CA LEU A 168 21.45 -3.05 -13.41
C LEU A 168 21.49 -1.56 -13.03
N HIS A 169 20.35 -0.95 -12.70
CA HIS A 169 20.28 0.44 -12.27
C HIS A 169 21.03 0.68 -10.95
N ALA A 170 20.84 -0.19 -9.95
CA ALA A 170 21.51 -0.09 -8.67
C ALA A 170 23.04 -0.23 -8.82
N MET A 171 23.49 -1.18 -9.64
CA MET A 171 24.91 -1.40 -9.95
C MET A 171 25.52 -0.19 -10.66
N ASN A 172 24.87 0.32 -11.71
CA ASN A 172 25.36 1.47 -12.48
C ASN A 172 25.49 2.73 -11.62
N LYS A 173 24.61 2.90 -10.63
CA LYS A 173 24.64 4.03 -9.71
C LYS A 173 25.52 3.78 -8.48
N GLY A 174 25.99 2.56 -8.24
CA GLY A 174 26.74 2.19 -7.03
C GLY A 174 25.93 2.43 -5.75
N LEU A 175 24.68 1.96 -5.73
CA LEU A 175 23.75 2.11 -4.60
C LEU A 175 23.74 0.84 -3.72
N PRO A 176 23.44 0.96 -2.41
CA PRO A 176 23.26 -0.19 -1.51
C PRO A 176 21.88 -0.85 -1.71
N VAL A 177 21.52 -1.12 -2.96
CA VAL A 177 20.22 -1.62 -3.39
C VAL A 177 20.43 -2.91 -4.19
N SER A 178 19.63 -3.92 -3.92
CA SER A 178 19.53 -5.13 -4.74
C SER A 178 18.07 -5.46 -5.00
N PHE A 179 17.82 -6.24 -6.05
CA PHE A 179 16.47 -6.71 -6.37
C PHE A 179 16.43 -8.23 -6.44
N GLU A 180 15.32 -8.82 -5.99
CA GLU A 180 15.12 -10.27 -6.00
C GLU A 180 13.71 -10.67 -6.43
N LEU A 181 13.58 -11.90 -6.93
CA LEU A 181 12.29 -12.47 -7.30
C LEU A 181 11.60 -12.97 -6.03
N LEU A 182 10.50 -12.34 -5.65
CA LEU A 182 9.73 -12.70 -4.47
C LEU A 182 8.27 -12.28 -4.64
N ASN A 183 7.37 -13.22 -4.38
CA ASN A 183 5.95 -12.95 -4.30
C ASN A 183 5.58 -12.41 -2.92
N ALA A 184 4.84 -11.30 -2.86
CA ALA A 184 4.39 -10.69 -1.60
C ALA A 184 3.53 -11.63 -0.73
N PHE A 185 2.92 -12.68 -1.29
CA PHE A 185 2.19 -13.72 -0.55
C PHE A 185 3.07 -14.86 -0.04
N ASN A 186 4.35 -14.89 -0.45
CA ASN A 186 5.29 -15.95 -0.13
C ASN A 186 6.39 -15.50 0.84
N LEU A 187 6.09 -14.55 1.72
CA LEU A 187 7.04 -14.06 2.75
C LEU A 187 7.56 -15.17 3.66
N GLN A 188 6.89 -16.32 3.74
CA GLN A 188 7.39 -17.50 4.46
C GLN A 188 8.67 -18.12 3.89
N GLU A 189 9.03 -17.79 2.65
CA GLU A 189 10.28 -18.24 2.01
C GLU A 189 11.50 -17.46 2.52
N ILE A 190 11.28 -16.31 3.16
CA ILE A 190 12.30 -15.47 3.79
C ILE A 190 12.66 -16.02 5.18
N GLU A 191 13.93 -15.90 5.58
CA GLU A 191 14.34 -16.26 6.94
C GLU A 191 13.68 -15.32 7.97
N MET A 192 13.22 -15.88 9.09
CA MET A 192 12.58 -15.06 10.12
C MET A 192 13.56 -13.99 10.62
N ARG A 193 13.14 -12.71 10.59
CA ARG A 193 13.97 -11.53 10.96
C ARG A 193 15.15 -11.28 10.02
N GLU A 194 15.02 -11.68 8.77
CA GLU A 194 15.94 -11.27 7.71
C GLU A 194 15.84 -9.77 7.40
N PHE A 195 14.66 -9.17 7.58
CA PHE A 195 14.45 -7.74 7.37
C PHE A 195 14.07 -7.04 8.67
N ASP A 196 14.34 -5.74 8.71
CA ASP A 196 13.96 -4.89 9.83
C ASP A 196 12.66 -4.15 9.57
N LEU A 197 12.50 -3.65 8.34
CA LEU A 197 11.31 -2.93 7.90
C LEU A 197 10.87 -3.48 6.55
N VAL A 198 9.59 -3.82 6.42
CA VAL A 198 8.97 -4.13 5.13
C VAL A 198 8.18 -2.92 4.67
N VAL A 199 8.30 -2.58 3.39
CA VAL A 199 7.59 -1.46 2.78
C VAL A 199 6.86 -1.92 1.53
N MET A 200 5.75 -1.25 1.21
CA MET A 200 5.02 -1.47 -0.04
C MET A 200 4.49 -0.12 -0.51
N SER A 201 4.73 0.24 -1.77
CA SER A 201 4.32 1.53 -2.30
C SER A 201 3.49 1.37 -3.58
N GLN A 202 2.38 2.11 -3.68
CA GLN A 202 1.47 2.12 -4.83
C GLN A 202 0.95 0.73 -5.25
N SER A 203 0.90 -0.23 -4.31
CA SER A 203 0.43 -1.59 -4.59
C SER A 203 -0.66 -2.08 -3.64
N LEU A 204 -0.98 -1.32 -2.56
CA LEU A 204 -1.97 -1.78 -1.57
C LEU A 204 -3.33 -2.04 -2.23
N HIS A 205 -3.75 -1.15 -3.13
CA HIS A 205 -5.04 -1.22 -3.81
C HIS A 205 -5.20 -2.38 -4.80
N HIS A 206 -4.14 -3.11 -5.16
CA HIS A 206 -4.27 -4.32 -5.98
C HIS A 206 -4.71 -5.54 -5.18
N PHE A 207 -4.60 -5.48 -3.86
CA PHE A 207 -4.96 -6.57 -2.97
C PHE A 207 -6.36 -6.37 -2.40
N SER A 208 -7.12 -7.46 -2.24
CA SER A 208 -8.33 -7.44 -1.41
C SER A 208 -7.98 -7.08 0.05
N PRO A 209 -8.96 -6.62 0.85
CA PRO A 209 -8.73 -6.37 2.28
C PRO A 209 -8.06 -7.55 2.99
N GLY A 210 -8.53 -8.77 2.72
CA GLY A 210 -7.97 -10.01 3.24
C GLY A 210 -6.54 -10.29 2.78
N GLN A 211 -6.27 -10.11 1.49
CA GLN A 211 -4.91 -10.28 0.96
C GLN A 211 -3.93 -9.28 1.59
N LEU A 212 -4.34 -8.02 1.72
CA LEU A 212 -3.53 -6.98 2.35
C LEU A 212 -3.31 -7.27 3.84
N ALA A 213 -4.33 -7.75 4.55
CA ALA A 213 -4.20 -8.15 5.95
C ALA A 213 -3.18 -9.28 6.13
N VAL A 214 -3.18 -10.29 5.25
CA VAL A 214 -2.18 -11.38 5.26
C VAL A 214 -0.77 -10.84 5.00
N ILE A 215 -0.61 -9.95 4.01
CA ILE A 215 0.69 -9.33 3.69
C ILE A 215 1.21 -8.56 4.91
N ILE A 216 0.36 -7.76 5.56
CA ILE A 216 0.73 -7.00 6.77
C ILE A 216 1.14 -7.94 7.90
N ALA A 217 0.31 -8.95 8.21
CA ALA A 217 0.58 -9.89 9.30
C ALA A 217 1.88 -10.68 9.06
N GLN A 218 2.12 -11.14 7.83
CA GLN A 218 3.37 -11.78 7.45
C GLN A 218 4.55 -10.80 7.54
N SER A 219 4.41 -9.58 7.03
CA SER A 219 5.47 -8.56 7.10
C SER A 219 5.90 -8.26 8.53
N VAL A 220 4.94 -8.12 9.45
CA VAL A 220 5.21 -7.93 10.89
C VAL A 220 5.84 -9.19 11.51
N LYS A 221 5.40 -10.39 11.11
CA LYS A 221 5.95 -11.66 11.60
C LYS A 221 7.42 -11.86 11.20
N TYR A 222 7.77 -11.54 9.95
CA TYR A 222 9.09 -11.80 9.36
C TYR A 222 10.08 -10.63 9.48
N SER A 223 9.62 -9.45 9.91
CA SER A 223 10.50 -8.30 10.21
C SER A 223 10.75 -8.10 11.71
N THR A 224 11.79 -7.33 12.06
CA THR A 224 12.07 -6.96 13.45
C THR A 224 11.25 -5.75 13.92
N ARG A 225 10.90 -4.80 13.03
CA ARG A 225 10.22 -3.54 13.41
C ARG A 225 8.79 -3.44 12.88
N GLY A 226 8.49 -3.92 11.68
CA GLY A 226 7.12 -3.91 11.15
C GLY A 226 7.00 -3.60 9.65
N PHE A 227 5.85 -3.03 9.29
CA PHE A 227 5.41 -2.76 7.93
C PHE A 227 5.02 -1.29 7.72
N VAL A 228 5.37 -0.71 6.57
CA VAL A 228 4.86 0.59 6.13
C VAL A 228 4.32 0.50 4.70
N GLY A 229 3.01 0.71 4.55
CA GLY A 229 2.34 0.81 3.25
C GLY A 229 2.12 2.27 2.87
N ILE A 230 2.36 2.62 1.61
CA ILE A 230 2.07 3.94 1.05
C ILE A 230 1.24 3.75 -0.22
N ASP A 231 0.11 4.42 -0.31
CA ASP A 231 -0.72 4.36 -1.52
C ASP A 231 -1.47 5.67 -1.76
N GLY A 232 -2.18 5.77 -2.89
CA GLY A 232 -3.01 6.93 -3.18
C GLY A 232 -4.18 7.09 -2.21
N TYR A 233 -4.50 8.35 -1.92
CA TYR A 233 -5.59 8.70 -1.02
C TYR A 233 -6.96 8.66 -1.73
N ARG A 234 -7.92 7.88 -1.23
CA ARG A 234 -9.29 7.85 -1.79
C ARG A 234 -9.97 9.22 -1.70
N SER A 235 -10.15 9.87 -2.86
CA SER A 235 -10.91 11.12 -2.95
C SER A 235 -11.46 11.33 -4.36
N VAL A 236 -12.54 12.10 -4.49
CA VAL A 236 -13.07 12.54 -5.79
C VAL A 236 -11.97 13.25 -6.60
N LEU A 237 -11.14 14.06 -5.93
CA LEU A 237 -10.07 14.80 -6.58
C LEU A 237 -9.04 13.86 -7.21
N LEU A 238 -8.61 12.81 -6.51
CA LEU A 238 -7.68 11.83 -7.09
C LEU A 238 -8.35 10.89 -8.09
N ALA A 239 -9.62 10.54 -7.90
CA ALA A 239 -10.41 9.78 -8.87
C ALA A 239 -10.45 10.45 -10.26
N CYS A 240 -10.40 11.79 -10.30
CA CYS A 240 -10.28 12.54 -11.55
C CYS A 240 -8.84 12.88 -11.92
N GLY A 241 -8.01 13.22 -10.92
CA GLY A 241 -6.65 13.73 -11.13
C GLY A 241 -5.66 12.66 -11.62
N VAL A 242 -5.72 11.46 -11.05
CA VAL A 242 -4.81 10.36 -11.44
C VAL A 242 -4.98 9.99 -12.91
N PRO A 243 -6.19 9.69 -13.45
CA PRO A 243 -6.32 9.38 -14.87
C PRO A 243 -5.97 10.56 -15.78
N LEU A 244 -6.23 11.80 -15.35
CA LEU A 244 -5.84 12.99 -16.12
C LEU A 244 -4.33 13.08 -16.28
N ILE A 245 -3.57 12.89 -15.21
CA ILE A 245 -2.11 12.91 -15.25
C ILE A 245 -1.57 11.68 -16.00
N ALA A 246 -2.16 10.51 -15.81
CA ALA A 246 -1.79 9.30 -16.54
C ALA A 246 -2.00 9.48 -18.07
N GLY A 247 -3.06 10.17 -18.48
CA GLY A 247 -3.30 10.53 -19.88
C GLY A 247 -2.19 11.37 -20.52
N LEU A 248 -1.41 12.11 -19.73
CA LEU A 248 -0.27 12.88 -20.24
C LEU A 248 0.90 12.00 -20.69
N GLN A 249 0.91 10.71 -20.34
CA GLN A 249 1.93 9.77 -20.82
C GLN A 249 1.72 9.35 -22.29
N GLY A 250 0.58 9.69 -22.90
CA GLY A 250 0.30 9.37 -24.31
C GLY A 250 -0.11 7.91 -24.58
N PHE A 251 -0.38 7.14 -23.52
CA PHE A 251 -0.84 5.75 -23.59
C PHE A 251 -2.28 5.64 -23.07
N GLY A 252 -3.21 5.22 -23.92
CA GLY A 252 -4.63 5.13 -23.55
C GLY A 252 -4.91 4.10 -22.44
N SER A 253 -4.25 2.94 -22.49
CA SER A 253 -4.36 1.90 -21.46
C SER A 253 -3.87 2.40 -20.10
N PHE A 254 -2.80 3.20 -20.07
CA PHE A 254 -2.29 3.77 -18.82
C PHE A 254 -3.26 4.78 -18.18
N ALA A 255 -4.01 5.55 -18.98
CA ALA A 255 -5.06 6.43 -18.45
C ALA A 255 -6.22 5.63 -17.82
N LEU A 256 -6.58 4.49 -18.42
CA LEU A 256 -7.60 3.59 -17.88
C LEU A 256 -7.12 2.90 -16.59
N ASP A 257 -5.85 2.51 -16.53
CA ASP A 257 -5.24 2.00 -15.30
C ASP A 257 -5.27 3.07 -14.22
N GLY A 258 -4.83 4.30 -14.52
CA GLY A 258 -4.91 5.42 -13.59
C GLY A 258 -6.32 5.70 -13.07
N LEU A 259 -7.36 5.53 -13.89
CA LEU A 259 -8.75 5.63 -13.46
C LEU A 259 -9.12 4.48 -12.52
N THR A 260 -8.77 3.25 -12.90
CA THR A 260 -9.06 2.03 -12.13
C THR A 260 -8.33 2.03 -10.78
N SER A 261 -7.03 2.34 -10.74
CA SER A 261 -6.25 2.47 -9.50
C SER A 261 -6.88 3.49 -8.54
N ALA A 262 -7.23 4.67 -9.04
CA ALA A 262 -7.79 5.72 -8.20
C ALA A 262 -9.16 5.37 -7.60
N ARG A 263 -9.93 4.51 -8.29
CA ARG A 263 -11.20 3.95 -7.80
C ARG A 263 -10.99 2.83 -6.77
N LYS A 264 -9.83 2.15 -6.80
CA LYS A 264 -9.46 1.06 -5.89
C LYS A 264 -8.78 1.54 -4.59
N PHE A 265 -8.18 2.74 -4.57
CA PHE A 265 -7.54 3.30 -3.36
C PHE A 265 -8.39 3.15 -2.11
N TYR A 266 -7.80 2.67 -1.01
CA TYR A 266 -8.49 2.54 0.26
C TYR A 266 -8.70 3.89 0.96
N SER A 267 -9.81 4.01 1.69
CA SER A 267 -9.96 5.10 2.66
C SER A 267 -9.17 4.82 3.95
N GLU A 268 -8.92 5.87 4.74
CA GLU A 268 -8.19 5.77 6.01
C GLU A 268 -8.84 4.73 6.96
N LEU A 269 -10.17 4.72 7.06
CA LEU A 269 -10.88 3.79 7.96
C LEU A 269 -10.85 2.33 7.45
N GLU A 270 -10.80 2.12 6.14
CA GLU A 270 -10.63 0.77 5.60
C GLU A 270 -9.23 0.23 5.90
N LEU A 271 -8.20 1.05 5.71
CA LEU A 271 -6.82 0.69 6.09
C LEU A 271 -6.71 0.44 7.59
N ASP A 272 -7.39 1.24 8.41
CA ASP A 272 -7.42 1.08 9.87
C ASP A 272 -8.02 -0.27 10.29
N ILE A 273 -9.16 -0.65 9.69
CA ILE A 273 -9.78 -1.97 9.92
C ILE A 273 -8.84 -3.09 9.48
N ILE A 274 -8.26 -2.98 8.29
CA ILE A 274 -7.36 -4.02 7.73
C ILE A 274 -6.16 -4.22 8.65
N ALA A 275 -5.52 -3.15 9.15
CA ALA A 275 -4.41 -3.25 10.09
C ALA A 275 -4.84 -3.75 11.48
N GLU A 276 -5.99 -3.31 12.00
CA GLU A 276 -6.52 -3.77 13.28
C GLU A 276 -6.75 -5.29 13.27
N VAL A 277 -7.31 -5.82 12.17
CA VAL A 277 -7.51 -7.26 12.01
C VAL A 277 -6.18 -8.00 11.82
N ALA A 278 -5.21 -7.43 11.10
CA ALA A 278 -3.93 -8.06 10.82
C ALA A 278 -2.98 -8.14 12.03
N ALA A 279 -2.95 -7.12 12.90
CA ALA A 279 -1.94 -7.00 13.95
C ALA A 279 -2.51 -6.76 15.37
N GLY A 280 -3.81 -6.51 15.49
CA GLY A 280 -4.47 -6.17 16.75
C GLY A 280 -4.57 -4.66 16.99
N LYS A 281 -5.33 -4.29 18.04
CA LYS A 281 -5.54 -2.88 18.41
C LYS A 281 -4.26 -2.28 19.00
N ASN A 282 -3.95 -1.04 18.59
CA ASN A 282 -2.83 -0.19 19.07
C ASN A 282 -1.43 -0.53 18.54
N SER A 283 -1.31 -1.43 17.56
CA SER A 283 -0.03 -1.71 16.86
C SER A 283 0.09 -0.99 15.53
N HIS A 284 -0.87 -0.11 15.17
CA HIS A 284 -0.90 0.53 13.87
C HIS A 284 -1.32 2.00 13.91
N GLU A 285 -0.92 2.72 12.87
CA GLU A 285 -1.28 4.12 12.60
C GLU A 285 -1.63 4.26 11.13
N VAL A 286 -2.72 4.98 10.83
CA VAL A 286 -3.08 5.37 9.46
C VAL A 286 -3.12 6.90 9.38
N ALA A 287 -2.36 7.45 8.43
CA ALA A 287 -2.22 8.89 8.24
C ALA A 287 -2.52 9.29 6.79
N CYS A 288 -3.12 10.47 6.63
CA CYS A 288 -3.23 11.15 5.34
C CYS A 288 -2.03 12.08 5.15
N SER A 289 -1.13 11.72 4.24
CA SER A 289 -0.05 12.58 3.76
C SER A 289 -0.34 12.98 2.31
N TRP A 290 -1.39 13.80 2.11
CA TRP A 290 -1.96 14.10 0.80
C TRP A 290 -0.87 14.40 -0.28
N PRO A 291 -0.92 13.73 -1.45
CA PRO A 291 -2.02 12.90 -1.98
C PRO A 291 -2.00 11.42 -1.57
N LEU A 292 -1.26 11.07 -0.51
CA LEU A 292 -1.01 9.68 -0.11
C LEU A 292 -1.76 9.31 1.17
N SER A 293 -2.12 8.04 1.27
CA SER A 293 -2.43 7.35 2.52
C SER A 293 -1.18 6.58 2.95
N VAL A 294 -0.87 6.63 4.25
CA VAL A 294 0.24 5.89 4.85
C VAL A 294 -0.33 5.01 5.95
N ILE A 295 0.00 3.73 5.91
CA ILE A 295 -0.31 2.77 6.98
C ILE A 295 0.99 2.27 7.57
N THR A 296 1.14 2.40 8.88
CA THR A 296 2.30 1.89 9.62
C THR A 296 1.80 0.86 10.61
N VAL A 297 2.40 -0.32 10.61
CA VAL A 297 2.10 -1.40 11.56
C VAL A 297 3.39 -1.82 12.22
N LEU A 298 3.53 -1.56 13.51
CA LEU A 298 4.73 -1.86 14.27
C LEU A 298 4.61 -3.23 14.95
N ARG A 299 5.73 -3.93 15.02
CA ARG A 299 5.85 -5.12 15.85
C ARG A 299 5.96 -4.71 17.31
N GLY A 300 5.04 -5.24 18.13
CA GLY A 300 5.06 -5.11 19.60
C GLY A 300 6.15 -5.92 20.28
#